data_AF-A0A6J8ECZ0-F1
#
_entry.id   AF-A0A6J8ECZ0-F1
#
_cell.length_a   1.000
_cell.length_b   1.000
_cell.length_c   1.000
_cell.angle_alpha   90.00
_cell.angle_beta   90.00
_cell.angle_gamma   90.00
#
_symmetry.space_group_name_H-M   'P 1'
#
loop_
_entity.id
_entity.type
_entity.pdbx_description
1 polymer ?
#
loop_
_entity_poly.entity_id
_entity_poly.type
_entity_poly.pdbx_seq_one_letter_code
_entity_poly.pdbx_strand_id
1 'polypeptide(L)'
;MAEEIEFPFKVTDGYLGPQAKFFPYGLACLSHPEPVLILDTNKLEIVIGTSEKTRFTTKFLQVEPKKECSQYVFTQNQGSEYHFTIAVPHTGWYKFQIFALPSSEAGPNMINVYNYILHVRQADHYVESFPKQYPLWKQEGCFVYEPHMILKGVREVGVKFRYFIPKAVDVQIKVGDDWNPMEKVEPDIYEAYLDFSKGYPAGTKVKLNVKFGRSKCVLFAIIADECIDKATKEQMSLCLRFLDLDNNNTVIIEKFVGFRQSVKGAAIADLNVRFLADLELDINKIRVQCYDGDAKMAEVYKPESFD
;
A
#
# COMPACT_ATOMS: atom_id res chain seq x y z
N MET A 1 -21.90 23.47 -31.32
CA MET A 1 -22.86 22.48 -30.81
C MET A 1 -22.02 21.31 -30.35
N ALA A 2 -22.05 20.96 -29.06
CA ALA A 2 -21.38 19.75 -28.59
C ALA A 2 -22.12 18.55 -29.19
N GLU A 3 -21.40 17.64 -29.86
CA GLU A 3 -22.00 16.37 -30.28
C GLU A 3 -22.53 15.65 -29.04
N GLU A 4 -23.80 15.30 -29.05
CA GLU A 4 -24.41 14.52 -28.00
C GLU A 4 -23.84 13.10 -28.09
N ILE A 5 -22.98 12.72 -27.14
CA ILE A 5 -22.35 11.41 -27.12
C ILE A 5 -23.41 10.38 -26.71
N GLU A 6 -23.87 9.59 -27.67
CA GLU A 6 -24.81 8.50 -27.40
C GLU A 6 -24.06 7.28 -26.83
N PHE A 7 -24.36 6.94 -25.58
CA PHE A 7 -23.77 5.76 -24.94
C PHE A 7 -24.50 4.50 -25.41
N PRO A 8 -23.79 3.41 -25.77
CA PRO A 8 -24.43 2.14 -26.10
C PRO A 8 -25.02 1.42 -24.87
N PHE A 9 -25.07 2.08 -23.71
CA PHE A 9 -25.54 1.54 -22.45
C PHE A 9 -26.13 2.64 -21.58
N LYS A 10 -27.02 2.27 -20.66
CA LYS A 10 -27.62 3.22 -19.72
C LYS A 10 -26.58 3.75 -18.72
N VAL A 11 -26.53 5.07 -18.59
CA VAL A 11 -25.80 5.79 -17.54
C VAL A 11 -26.82 6.43 -16.62
N THR A 12 -26.69 6.22 -15.31
CA THR A 12 -27.59 6.83 -14.32
C THR A 12 -27.25 8.31 -14.18
N ASP A 13 -28.27 9.16 -14.02
CA ASP A 13 -28.07 10.58 -13.76
C ASP A 13 -27.19 10.81 -12.52
N GLY A 14 -26.26 11.76 -12.62
CA GLY A 14 -25.29 12.05 -11.56
C GLY A 14 -24.17 11.02 -11.41
N TYR A 15 -24.13 9.96 -12.24
CA TYR A 15 -23.06 8.96 -12.17
C TYR A 15 -21.69 9.53 -12.56
N LEU A 16 -21.63 10.37 -13.59
CA LEU A 16 -20.40 10.85 -14.20
C LEU A 16 -19.75 11.98 -13.40
N GLY A 17 -18.42 12.01 -13.38
CA GLY A 17 -17.67 13.11 -12.81
C GLY A 17 -17.49 13.04 -11.30
N PRO A 18 -17.20 14.19 -10.65
CA PRO A 18 -16.96 14.25 -9.23
C PRO A 18 -18.23 13.87 -8.45
N GLN A 19 -18.07 12.97 -7.49
CA GLN A 19 -19.14 12.53 -6.60
C GLN A 19 -19.18 13.41 -5.34
N ALA A 20 -20.22 13.23 -4.51
CA ALA A 20 -20.54 14.11 -3.37
C ALA A 20 -19.36 14.43 -2.43
N LYS A 21 -18.40 13.51 -2.27
CA LYS A 21 -17.26 13.66 -1.37
C LYS A 21 -15.95 14.06 -2.06
N PHE A 22 -15.92 14.23 -3.39
CA PHE A 22 -14.71 14.62 -4.12
C PHE A 22 -14.12 15.94 -3.60
N PHE A 23 -14.86 17.04 -3.74
CA PHE A 23 -14.40 18.35 -3.27
C PHE A 23 -14.31 18.46 -1.74
N PRO A 24 -15.27 17.92 -0.95
CA PRO A 24 -15.13 17.90 0.51
C PRO A 24 -13.89 17.16 1.04
N TYR A 25 -13.36 16.20 0.27
CA TYR A 25 -12.10 15.51 0.58
C TYR A 25 -10.85 16.30 0.15
N GLY A 26 -11.01 17.54 -0.32
CA GLY A 26 -9.90 18.34 -0.82
C GLY A 26 -9.28 17.77 -2.09
N LEU A 27 -10.07 17.05 -2.90
CA LEU A 27 -9.63 16.51 -4.17
C LEU A 27 -9.90 17.49 -5.31
N ALA A 28 -8.99 17.53 -6.27
CA ALA A 28 -9.12 18.31 -7.49
C ALA A 28 -8.76 17.45 -8.71
N CYS A 29 -9.46 17.65 -9.83
CA CYS A 29 -9.03 17.05 -11.10
C CYS A 29 -8.00 17.96 -11.75
N LEU A 30 -6.80 17.45 -12.02
CA LEU A 30 -5.68 18.23 -12.57
C LEU A 30 -5.45 18.01 -14.06
N SER A 31 -6.10 17.01 -14.67
CA SER A 31 -5.86 16.63 -16.07
C SER A 31 -7.15 16.61 -16.90
N HIS A 32 -8.10 15.75 -16.55
CA HIS A 32 -9.29 15.47 -17.35
C HIS A 32 -10.56 15.83 -16.55
N PRO A 33 -10.99 17.10 -16.54
CA PRO A 33 -12.20 17.50 -15.80
C PRO A 33 -13.48 16.92 -16.43
N GLU A 34 -13.44 16.63 -17.74
CA GLU A 34 -14.55 16.00 -18.46
C GLU A 34 -14.58 14.48 -18.16
N PRO A 35 -15.71 13.95 -17.66
CA PRO A 35 -15.77 12.54 -17.23
C PRO A 35 -15.98 11.55 -18.38
N VAL A 36 -16.15 12.02 -19.62
CA VAL A 36 -16.33 11.19 -20.81
C VAL A 36 -15.16 11.44 -21.74
N LEU A 37 -14.31 10.43 -21.92
CA LEU A 37 -13.07 10.56 -22.70
C LEU A 37 -13.14 9.67 -23.93
N ILE A 38 -13.09 10.27 -25.12
CA ILE A 38 -12.98 9.56 -26.39
C ILE A 38 -11.50 9.56 -26.79
N LEU A 39 -10.91 8.36 -26.91
CA LEU A 39 -9.47 8.17 -27.02
C LEU A 39 -9.13 7.49 -28.35
N ASP A 40 -8.23 8.10 -29.12
CA ASP A 40 -7.63 7.52 -30.33
C ASP A 40 -6.29 6.82 -30.04
N THR A 41 -6.12 6.42 -28.79
CA THR A 41 -5.01 5.62 -28.28
C THR A 41 -5.52 4.75 -27.15
N ASN A 42 -4.81 3.68 -26.83
CA ASN A 42 -5.16 2.79 -25.72
C ASN A 42 -4.40 3.08 -24.43
N LYS A 43 -3.69 4.21 -24.36
CA LYS A 43 -3.00 4.68 -23.15
C LYS A 43 -3.48 6.08 -22.74
N LEU A 44 -3.69 6.26 -21.45
CA LEU A 44 -4.15 7.52 -20.84
C LEU A 44 -3.52 7.69 -19.47
N GLU A 45 -3.27 8.93 -19.05
CA GLU A 45 -2.98 9.23 -17.64
C GLU A 45 -4.01 10.22 -17.10
N ILE A 46 -4.60 9.88 -15.95
CA ILE A 46 -5.49 10.76 -15.19
C ILE A 46 -4.78 11.17 -13.90
N VAL A 47 -4.70 12.47 -13.66
CA VAL A 47 -4.08 13.08 -12.48
C VAL A 47 -5.13 13.72 -11.57
N ILE A 48 -5.13 13.33 -10.30
CA ILE A 48 -5.95 13.89 -9.22
C ILE A 48 -5.04 14.52 -8.17
N GLY A 49 -5.31 15.78 -7.83
CA GLY A 49 -4.64 16.50 -6.76
C GLY A 49 -5.32 16.26 -5.41
N THR A 50 -4.53 16.29 -4.34
CA THR A 50 -4.98 16.10 -2.96
C THR A 50 -4.41 17.19 -2.05
N SER A 51 -5.21 17.77 -1.17
CA SER A 51 -4.72 18.71 -0.14
C SER A 51 -4.13 18.03 1.10
N GLU A 52 -4.40 16.73 1.31
CA GLU A 52 -3.87 15.95 2.43
C GLU A 52 -3.56 14.50 2.02
N LYS A 53 -2.84 13.77 2.89
CA LYS A 53 -2.52 12.36 2.65
C LYS A 53 -3.82 11.57 2.48
N THR A 54 -4.00 10.98 1.30
CA THR A 54 -5.24 10.30 0.92
C THR A 54 -4.94 8.92 0.37
N ARG A 55 -5.68 7.89 0.79
CA ARG A 55 -5.57 6.56 0.21
C ARG A 55 -6.56 6.41 -0.94
N PHE A 56 -6.13 5.76 -2.02
CA PHE A 56 -6.97 5.50 -3.18
C PHE A 56 -7.07 4.01 -3.50
N THR A 57 -8.25 3.62 -4.01
CA THR A 57 -8.43 2.38 -4.76
C THR A 57 -9.26 2.68 -6.01
N THR A 58 -9.19 1.80 -6.99
CA THR A 58 -9.87 1.99 -8.26
C THR A 58 -10.64 0.74 -8.64
N LYS A 59 -11.71 0.93 -9.42
CA LYS A 59 -12.38 -0.14 -10.14
C LYS A 59 -12.39 0.20 -11.62
N PHE A 60 -12.02 -0.76 -12.46
CA PHE A 60 -11.95 -0.55 -13.90
C PHE A 60 -12.60 -1.70 -14.64
N LEU A 61 -13.65 -1.40 -15.39
CA LEU A 61 -14.51 -2.37 -16.04
C LEU A 61 -14.63 -2.08 -17.53
N GLN A 62 -14.40 -3.08 -18.37
CA GLN A 62 -14.92 -3.06 -19.74
C GLN A 62 -16.43 -3.23 -19.70
N VAL A 63 -17.16 -2.47 -20.51
CA VAL A 63 -18.62 -2.52 -20.56
C VAL A 63 -19.09 -3.74 -21.34
N GLU A 64 -18.51 -3.98 -22.51
CA GLU A 64 -18.89 -5.08 -23.41
C GLU A 64 -17.65 -5.74 -24.04
N PRO A 65 -17.43 -7.05 -23.81
CA PRO A 65 -18.07 -7.85 -22.76
C PRO A 65 -17.76 -7.30 -21.37
N LYS A 66 -18.68 -7.47 -20.42
CA LYS A 66 -18.47 -7.01 -19.05
C LYS A 66 -17.29 -7.76 -18.42
N LYS A 67 -16.17 -7.07 -18.20
CA LYS A 67 -14.93 -7.67 -17.70
C LYS A 67 -14.21 -6.74 -16.75
N GLU A 68 -13.68 -7.28 -15.65
CA GLU A 68 -12.79 -6.54 -14.76
C GLU A 68 -11.41 -6.40 -15.39
N CYS A 69 -10.93 -5.16 -15.41
CA CYS A 69 -9.73 -4.71 -16.10
C CYS A 69 -8.77 -3.96 -15.17
N SER A 70 -8.97 -3.99 -13.85
CA SER A 70 -8.15 -3.24 -12.88
C SER A 70 -6.63 -3.51 -12.96
N GLN A 71 -6.19 -4.62 -13.56
CA GLN A 71 -4.78 -4.90 -13.88
C GLN A 71 -4.17 -3.98 -14.95
N TYR A 72 -5.01 -3.19 -15.64
CA TYR A 72 -4.63 -2.21 -16.66
C TYR A 72 -4.68 -0.77 -16.14
N VAL A 73 -4.75 -0.61 -14.81
CA VAL A 73 -4.60 0.67 -14.13
C VAL A 73 -3.38 0.60 -13.21
N PHE A 74 -2.48 1.56 -13.37
CA PHE A 74 -1.31 1.75 -12.54
C PHE A 74 -1.47 3.02 -11.71
N THR A 75 -1.29 2.93 -10.40
CA THR A 75 -1.43 4.09 -9.51
C THR A 75 -0.06 4.50 -8.98
N GLN A 76 0.30 5.77 -9.17
CA GLN A 76 1.49 6.36 -8.56
C GLN A 76 1.11 7.58 -7.74
N ASN A 77 1.85 7.83 -6.67
CA ASN A 77 1.76 9.05 -5.86
C ASN A 77 3.04 9.85 -6.10
N GLN A 78 2.88 11.14 -6.36
CA GLN A 78 3.97 12.11 -6.39
C GLN A 78 3.57 13.34 -5.57
N GLY A 79 3.90 13.32 -4.27
CA GLY A 79 3.61 14.42 -3.35
C GLY A 79 2.11 14.61 -3.15
N SER A 80 1.56 15.70 -3.68
CA SER A 80 0.13 16.05 -3.63
C SER A 80 -0.66 15.56 -4.85
N GLU A 81 -0.05 14.76 -5.72
CA GLU A 81 -0.66 14.29 -6.97
C GLU A 81 -0.73 12.76 -7.02
N TYR A 82 -1.85 12.25 -7.50
CA TYR A 82 -2.07 10.85 -7.79
C TYR A 82 -2.25 10.64 -9.29
N HIS A 83 -1.34 9.87 -9.89
CA HIS A 83 -1.33 9.53 -11.30
C HIS A 83 -1.94 8.13 -11.49
N PHE A 84 -3.00 8.06 -12.27
CA PHE A 84 -3.66 6.82 -12.69
C PHE A 84 -3.36 6.59 -14.17
N THR A 85 -2.31 5.83 -14.47
CA THR A 85 -1.98 5.43 -15.83
C THR A 85 -2.84 4.24 -16.24
N ILE A 86 -3.62 4.40 -17.30
CA ILE A 86 -4.49 3.38 -17.87
C ILE A 86 -3.90 2.93 -19.21
N ALA A 87 -3.78 1.63 -19.44
CA ALA A 87 -3.26 1.07 -20.68
C ALA A 87 -3.96 -0.24 -21.02
N VAL A 88 -4.88 -0.25 -21.99
CA VAL A 88 -5.75 -1.42 -22.29
C VAL A 88 -5.41 -2.12 -23.60
N PRO A 89 -5.51 -3.45 -23.70
CA PRO A 89 -5.11 -4.17 -24.91
C PRO A 89 -6.11 -4.08 -26.06
N HIS A 90 -7.33 -3.61 -25.80
CA HIS A 90 -8.43 -3.65 -26.75
C HIS A 90 -9.18 -2.31 -26.79
N THR A 91 -9.83 -2.07 -27.92
CA THR A 91 -10.78 -0.98 -28.10
C THR A 91 -12.09 -1.29 -27.37
N GLY A 92 -12.89 -0.25 -27.15
CA GLY A 92 -14.24 -0.36 -26.59
C GLY A 92 -14.50 0.63 -25.47
N TRP A 93 -15.60 0.40 -24.77
CA TRP A 93 -16.07 1.26 -23.69
C TRP A 93 -15.64 0.71 -22.32
N TYR A 94 -15.17 1.60 -21.46
CA TYR A 94 -14.71 1.29 -20.12
C TYR A 94 -15.30 2.24 -19.09
N LYS A 95 -15.54 1.74 -17.87
CA LYS A 95 -15.90 2.52 -16.68
C LYS A 95 -14.73 2.53 -15.73
N PHE A 96 -14.24 3.71 -15.38
CA PHE A 96 -13.17 3.90 -14.41
C PHE A 96 -13.69 4.65 -13.20
N GLN A 97 -13.57 4.04 -12.03
CA GLN A 97 -14.13 4.56 -10.78
C GLN A 97 -12.99 4.73 -9.77
N ILE A 98 -12.93 5.91 -9.16
CA ILE A 98 -11.93 6.26 -8.16
C ILE A 98 -12.61 6.30 -6.81
N PHE A 99 -12.01 5.62 -5.83
CA PHE A 99 -12.44 5.62 -4.46
C PHE A 99 -11.33 6.18 -3.58
N ALA A 100 -11.69 7.00 -2.59
CA ALA A 100 -10.72 7.69 -1.75
C ALA A 100 -11.08 7.60 -0.27
N LEU A 101 -10.05 7.75 0.57
CA LEU A 101 -10.16 7.91 2.02
C LEU A 101 -9.01 8.80 2.52
N PRO A 102 -9.27 10.09 2.77
CA PRO A 102 -8.32 11.01 3.38
C PRO A 102 -7.88 10.54 4.77
N SER A 103 -6.71 10.97 5.22
CA SER A 103 -6.18 10.64 6.55
C SER A 103 -6.99 11.27 7.68
N SER A 104 -7.68 12.39 7.42
CA SER A 104 -8.62 13.03 8.35
C SER A 104 -9.93 12.28 8.56
N GLU A 105 -10.33 11.41 7.64
CA GLU A 105 -11.61 10.69 7.65
C GLU A 105 -11.51 9.38 8.43
N ALA A 106 -12.50 9.14 9.31
CA ALA A 106 -12.53 7.97 10.17
C ALA A 106 -13.06 6.72 9.46
N GLY A 107 -12.56 5.56 9.89
CA GLY A 107 -13.03 4.26 9.43
C GLY A 107 -12.20 3.64 8.29
N PRO A 108 -12.50 2.38 7.90
CA PRO A 108 -11.68 1.65 6.94
C PRO A 108 -12.14 1.80 5.48
N ASN A 109 -13.34 2.34 5.24
CA ASN A 109 -14.02 2.25 3.96
C ASN A 109 -13.67 3.41 3.04
N MET A 110 -13.09 3.11 1.88
CA MET A 110 -12.96 4.07 0.78
C MET A 110 -14.30 4.24 0.08
N ILE A 111 -14.67 5.48 -0.23
CA ILE A 111 -15.94 5.80 -0.88
C ILE A 111 -15.70 6.25 -2.32
N ASN A 112 -16.69 6.08 -3.19
CA ASN A 112 -16.59 6.52 -4.58
C ASN A 112 -16.56 8.06 -4.62
N VAL A 113 -15.51 8.60 -5.24
CA VAL A 113 -15.31 10.05 -5.36
C VAL A 113 -15.31 10.54 -6.80
N TYR A 114 -15.08 9.69 -7.80
CA TYR A 114 -15.09 10.12 -9.20
C TYR A 114 -15.37 8.95 -10.14
N ASN A 115 -16.19 9.17 -11.18
CA ASN A 115 -16.41 8.19 -12.24
C ASN A 115 -16.13 8.77 -13.63
N TYR A 116 -15.37 8.03 -14.43
CA TYR A 116 -15.13 8.27 -15.85
C TYR A 116 -15.77 7.18 -16.72
N ILE A 117 -16.17 7.55 -17.93
CA ILE A 117 -16.38 6.66 -19.06
C ILE A 117 -15.28 6.92 -20.10
N LEU A 118 -14.62 5.86 -20.54
CA LEU A 118 -13.60 5.92 -21.59
C LEU A 118 -14.12 5.18 -22.82
N HIS A 119 -13.94 5.76 -24.01
CA HIS A 119 -14.14 5.09 -25.29
C HIS A 119 -12.80 5.02 -26.02
N VAL A 120 -12.16 3.84 -25.97
CA VAL A 120 -10.90 3.59 -26.68
C VAL A 120 -11.25 3.16 -28.10
N ARG A 121 -11.00 4.02 -29.09
CA ARG A 121 -11.29 3.76 -30.51
C ARG A 121 -10.14 3.07 -31.23
N GLN A 122 -8.91 3.20 -30.71
CA GLN A 122 -7.72 2.62 -31.30
C GLN A 122 -6.82 1.97 -30.24
N ALA A 123 -6.25 0.81 -30.57
CA ALA A 123 -5.22 0.14 -29.79
C ALA A 123 -3.90 0.19 -30.57
N ASP A 124 -3.20 1.31 -30.42
CA ASP A 124 -1.96 1.64 -31.12
C ASP A 124 -0.70 1.15 -30.41
N HIS A 125 -0.78 0.85 -29.10
CA HIS A 125 0.33 0.31 -28.33
C HIS A 125 0.06 -1.14 -27.91
N TYR A 126 1.07 -2.00 -28.05
CA TYR A 126 1.02 -3.31 -27.39
C TYR A 126 1.20 -3.12 -25.88
N VAL A 127 0.28 -3.70 -25.10
CA VAL A 127 0.26 -3.53 -23.64
C VAL A 127 0.05 -4.88 -22.94
N GLU A 128 0.74 -5.02 -21.82
CA GLU A 128 0.56 -6.07 -20.84
C GLU A 128 -0.06 -5.52 -19.54
N SER A 129 -0.46 -6.40 -18.62
CA SER A 129 -0.93 -5.96 -17.31
C SER A 129 0.19 -5.27 -16.53
N PHE A 130 -0.14 -4.21 -15.80
CA PHE A 130 0.80 -3.58 -14.88
C PHE A 130 1.18 -4.51 -13.71
N PRO A 131 2.35 -4.29 -13.08
CA PRO A 131 2.74 -4.99 -11.87
C PRO A 131 1.70 -4.83 -10.76
N LYS A 132 1.39 -5.93 -10.07
CA LYS A 132 0.52 -5.90 -8.90
C LYS A 132 1.17 -5.09 -7.78
N GLN A 133 0.54 -3.98 -7.39
CA GLN A 133 0.99 -3.13 -6.28
C GLN A 133 0.34 -3.55 -4.95
N TYR A 134 1.14 -3.65 -3.90
CA TYR A 134 0.68 -3.94 -2.54
C TYR A 134 0.45 -2.65 -1.75
N PRO A 135 -0.41 -2.64 -0.71
CA PRO A 135 -0.75 -1.41 0.02
C PRO A 135 0.46 -0.60 0.54
N LEU A 136 1.50 -1.27 1.05
CA LEU A 136 2.73 -0.64 1.52
C LEU A 136 3.41 0.21 0.42
N TRP A 137 3.39 -0.26 -0.83
CA TRP A 137 3.93 0.47 -1.97
C TRP A 137 3.29 1.86 -2.11
N LYS A 138 1.96 1.90 -2.01
CA LYS A 138 1.19 3.14 -2.16
C LYS A 138 1.31 4.05 -0.92
N GLN A 139 1.48 3.47 0.26
CA GLN A 139 1.51 4.19 1.54
C GLN A 139 2.84 4.87 1.83
N GLU A 140 3.95 4.25 1.44
CA GLU A 140 5.30 4.80 1.60
C GLU A 140 5.69 5.78 0.49
N GLY A 141 4.80 6.02 -0.49
CA GLY A 141 5.10 6.92 -1.62
C GLY A 141 6.12 6.36 -2.59
N CYS A 142 6.18 5.03 -2.75
CA CYS A 142 7.06 4.41 -3.73
C CYS A 142 6.63 4.77 -5.16
N PHE A 143 7.61 4.93 -6.05
CA PHE A 143 7.39 5.35 -7.44
C PHE A 143 8.19 4.49 -8.41
N VAL A 144 7.60 4.18 -9.57
CA VAL A 144 8.27 3.47 -10.66
C VAL A 144 8.65 4.45 -11.76
N TYR A 145 9.96 4.58 -12.00
CA TYR A 145 10.44 5.29 -13.18
C TYR A 145 10.40 4.37 -14.39
N GLU A 146 10.97 3.16 -14.27
CA GLU A 146 10.98 2.17 -15.35
C GLU A 146 11.30 0.77 -14.81
N PRO A 147 10.84 -0.30 -15.47
CA PRO A 147 9.78 -0.27 -16.46
C PRO A 147 8.42 -0.23 -15.75
N HIS A 148 7.42 0.48 -16.31
CA HIS A 148 6.03 0.38 -15.81
C HIS A 148 5.42 -0.99 -16.07
N MET A 149 5.93 -1.72 -17.07
CA MET A 149 5.43 -3.04 -17.47
C MET A 149 6.53 -3.85 -18.13
N ILE A 150 6.46 -5.18 -17.99
CA ILE A 150 7.39 -6.10 -18.65
C ILE A 150 6.61 -6.83 -19.75
N LEU A 151 7.08 -6.71 -20.99
CA LEU A 151 6.44 -7.36 -22.13
C LEU A 151 6.59 -8.89 -22.05
N LYS A 152 5.52 -9.62 -22.37
CA LYS A 152 5.60 -11.09 -22.45
C LYS A 152 6.60 -11.49 -23.53
N GLY A 153 7.47 -12.43 -23.16
CA GLY A 153 8.49 -12.94 -24.08
C GLY A 153 9.65 -11.98 -24.34
N VAL A 154 9.84 -10.96 -23.50
CA VAL A 154 11.04 -10.11 -23.54
C VAL A 154 12.31 -10.97 -23.54
N ARG A 155 13.26 -10.64 -24.43
CA ARG A 155 14.57 -11.30 -24.57
C ARG A 155 15.73 -10.31 -24.59
N GLU A 156 15.46 -9.08 -24.17
CA GLU A 156 16.43 -8.01 -24.15
C GLU A 156 17.48 -8.22 -23.07
N VAL A 157 18.72 -7.87 -23.41
CA VAL A 157 19.81 -7.78 -22.46
C VAL A 157 19.79 -6.39 -21.85
N GLY A 158 19.84 -6.29 -20.52
CA GLY A 158 19.95 -5.00 -19.84
C GLY A 158 18.64 -4.20 -19.78
N VAL A 159 17.50 -4.88 -19.61
CA VAL A 159 16.25 -4.19 -19.28
C VAL A 159 16.45 -3.42 -17.98
N LYS A 160 16.27 -2.10 -18.04
CA LYS A 160 16.51 -1.21 -16.92
C LYS A 160 15.33 -1.20 -15.96
N PHE A 161 15.64 -1.31 -14.67
CA PHE A 161 14.73 -1.13 -13.57
C PHE A 161 15.21 0.05 -12.75
N ARG A 162 14.34 1.03 -12.50
CA ARG A 162 14.59 2.24 -11.70
C ARG A 162 13.37 2.55 -10.85
N TYR A 163 13.56 2.56 -9.54
CA TYR A 163 12.49 2.76 -8.56
C TYR A 163 12.89 3.76 -7.49
N PHE A 164 11.96 4.61 -7.07
CA PHE A 164 12.06 5.36 -5.82
C PHE A 164 11.37 4.57 -4.70
N ILE A 165 12.12 4.20 -3.67
CA ILE A 165 11.67 3.35 -2.57
C ILE A 165 12.25 3.90 -1.26
N PRO A 166 11.52 4.82 -0.59
CA PRO A 166 12.01 5.45 0.63
C PRO A 166 12.13 4.43 1.75
N LYS A 167 13.08 4.67 2.67
CA LYS A 167 13.30 3.83 3.88
C LYS A 167 13.71 2.37 3.60
N ALA A 168 13.96 2.01 2.34
CA ALA A 168 14.49 0.69 1.99
C ALA A 168 15.93 0.52 2.46
N VAL A 169 16.26 -0.68 2.94
CA VAL A 169 17.60 -1.11 3.34
C VAL A 169 18.20 -2.10 2.34
N ASP A 170 17.36 -2.92 1.71
CA ASP A 170 17.76 -3.85 0.65
C ASP A 170 16.63 -3.97 -0.37
N VAL A 171 16.99 -3.98 -1.65
CA VAL A 171 16.06 -3.99 -2.78
C VAL A 171 16.56 -4.97 -3.82
N GLN A 172 15.71 -5.91 -4.21
CA GLN A 172 16.09 -6.99 -5.12
C GLN A 172 14.96 -7.32 -6.10
N ILE A 173 15.31 -7.59 -7.35
CA ILE A 173 14.38 -8.13 -8.34
C ILE A 173 14.58 -9.63 -8.43
N LYS A 174 13.52 -10.38 -8.10
CA LYS A 174 13.49 -11.83 -8.26
C LYS A 174 12.83 -12.18 -9.61
N VAL A 175 13.55 -12.90 -10.47
CA VAL A 175 13.01 -13.46 -11.73
C VAL A 175 13.06 -14.97 -11.63
N GLY A 176 11.89 -15.60 -11.47
CA GLY A 176 11.85 -17.04 -11.16
C GLY A 176 12.53 -17.32 -9.82
N ASP A 177 13.70 -17.96 -9.86
CA ASP A 177 14.56 -18.22 -8.70
C ASP A 177 15.83 -17.36 -8.63
N ASP A 178 16.09 -16.56 -9.67
CA ASP A 178 17.25 -15.68 -9.72
C ASP A 178 16.97 -14.40 -8.94
N TRP A 179 17.84 -14.09 -7.97
CA TRP A 179 17.80 -12.86 -7.19
C TRP A 179 18.82 -11.87 -7.73
N ASN A 180 18.35 -10.67 -8.09
CA ASN A 180 19.15 -9.62 -8.70
C ASN A 180 19.10 -8.39 -7.78
N PRO A 181 20.13 -8.14 -6.95
CA PRO A 181 20.20 -6.94 -6.12
C PRO A 181 20.16 -5.67 -6.96
N MET A 182 19.52 -4.63 -6.43
CA MET A 182 19.50 -3.30 -7.03
C MET A 182 20.49 -2.38 -6.32
N GLU A 183 21.20 -1.57 -7.09
CA GLU A 183 22.14 -0.58 -6.60
C GLU A 183 21.41 0.70 -6.21
N LYS A 184 21.74 1.27 -5.04
CA LYS A 184 21.24 2.59 -4.65
C LYS A 184 22.05 3.67 -5.37
N VAL A 185 21.49 4.27 -6.41
CA VAL A 185 22.17 5.26 -7.27
C VAL A 185 21.99 6.70 -6.79
N GLU A 186 20.87 6.99 -6.13
CA GLU A 186 20.57 8.29 -5.51
C GLU A 186 19.84 8.05 -4.17
N PRO A 187 19.65 9.08 -3.31
CA PRO A 187 18.80 8.96 -2.14
C PRO A 187 17.45 8.34 -2.49
N ASP A 188 17.21 7.16 -1.93
CA ASP A 188 16.03 6.32 -2.10
C ASP A 188 15.70 5.89 -3.54
N ILE A 189 16.63 6.06 -4.49
CA ILE A 189 16.49 5.56 -5.86
C ILE A 189 17.40 4.35 -6.07
N TYR A 190 16.81 3.27 -6.56
CA TYR A 190 17.47 2.00 -6.82
C TYR A 190 17.41 1.66 -8.30
N GLU A 191 18.53 1.20 -8.86
CA GLU A 191 18.66 0.78 -10.25
C GLU A 191 19.23 -0.63 -10.41
N ALA A 192 18.81 -1.33 -11.46
CA ALA A 192 19.42 -2.56 -11.92
C ALA A 192 19.17 -2.77 -13.41
N TYR A 193 20.07 -3.49 -14.08
CA TYR A 193 19.95 -3.91 -15.47
C TYR A 193 19.87 -5.43 -15.51
N LEU A 194 18.73 -5.96 -15.95
CA LEU A 194 18.47 -7.40 -15.96
C LEU A 194 18.54 -7.96 -17.38
N ASP A 195 19.13 -9.14 -17.50
CA ASP A 195 19.21 -9.88 -18.75
C ASP A 195 18.07 -10.90 -18.86
N PHE A 196 17.14 -10.64 -19.78
CA PHE A 196 16.02 -11.54 -20.12
C PHE A 196 16.33 -12.46 -21.31
N SER A 197 17.50 -12.34 -21.94
CA SER A 197 17.92 -13.25 -23.03
C SER A 197 18.19 -14.68 -22.55
N LYS A 198 18.33 -14.88 -21.23
CA LYS A 198 18.60 -16.17 -20.56
C LYS A 198 17.52 -17.25 -20.78
N GLY A 199 16.36 -16.90 -21.34
CA GLY A 199 15.34 -17.89 -21.72
C GLY A 199 14.53 -18.43 -20.54
N TYR A 200 14.01 -17.53 -19.70
CA TYR A 200 13.13 -17.92 -18.59
C TYR A 200 11.89 -18.70 -19.07
N PRO A 201 11.45 -19.75 -18.35
CA PRO A 201 10.25 -20.51 -18.69
C PRO A 201 8.99 -19.64 -18.81
N ALA A 202 8.04 -20.07 -19.65
CA ALA A 202 6.75 -19.40 -19.76
C ALA A 202 6.04 -19.34 -18.39
N GLY A 203 5.49 -18.17 -18.05
CA GLY A 203 4.83 -17.95 -16.76
C GLY A 203 5.77 -17.59 -15.61
N THR A 204 7.08 -17.44 -15.87
CA THR A 204 8.03 -16.91 -14.87
C THR A 204 7.58 -15.55 -14.36
N LYS A 205 7.56 -15.38 -13.04
CA LYS A 205 7.16 -14.14 -12.38
C LYS A 205 8.39 -13.29 -12.09
N VAL A 206 8.25 -11.99 -12.34
CA VAL A 206 9.18 -10.95 -11.88
C VAL A 206 8.59 -10.30 -10.64
N LYS A 207 9.36 -10.20 -9.56
CA LYS A 207 8.94 -9.61 -8.30
C LYS A 207 9.99 -8.63 -7.79
N LEU A 208 9.57 -7.42 -7.46
CA LEU A 208 10.36 -6.50 -6.65
C LEU A 208 10.20 -6.87 -5.17
N ASN A 209 11.31 -7.16 -4.50
CA ASN A 209 11.37 -7.48 -3.08
C ASN A 209 12.11 -6.34 -2.38
N VAL A 210 11.51 -5.81 -1.32
CA VAL A 210 12.05 -4.69 -0.57
C VAL A 210 12.10 -5.08 0.89
N LYS A 211 13.27 -4.93 1.49
CA LYS A 211 13.46 -4.95 2.93
C LYS A 211 13.51 -3.52 3.42
N PHE A 212 12.50 -3.12 4.19
CA PHE A 212 12.55 -1.85 4.92
C PHE A 212 13.38 -2.03 6.18
N GLY A 213 14.20 -1.03 6.48
CA GLY A 213 14.86 -0.97 7.78
C GLY A 213 13.78 -0.83 8.83
N ARG A 214 13.64 -1.80 9.73
CA ARG A 214 12.92 -1.55 10.98
C ARG A 214 13.57 -0.31 11.57
N SER A 215 12.79 0.74 11.84
CA SER A 215 13.26 1.91 12.56
C SER A 215 14.13 1.42 13.71
N LYS A 216 15.41 1.78 13.67
CA LYS A 216 16.36 1.49 14.74
C LYS A 216 15.67 1.95 16.02
N CYS A 217 15.29 0.98 16.87
CA CYS A 217 14.80 1.19 18.22
C CYS A 217 13.42 1.87 18.33
N VAL A 218 12.33 1.16 18.02
CA VAL A 218 11.00 1.52 18.54
C VAL A 218 11.01 1.21 20.03
N LEU A 219 11.08 2.24 20.86
CA LEU A 219 10.83 2.13 22.29
C LEU A 219 9.34 1.85 22.48
N PHE A 220 9.02 0.88 23.33
CA PHE A 220 7.63 0.51 23.58
C PHE A 220 7.34 0.30 25.06
N ALA A 221 6.08 0.45 25.41
CA ALA A 221 5.52 0.10 26.69
C ALA A 221 4.64 -1.15 26.55
N ILE A 222 4.68 -2.01 27.57
CA ILE A 222 3.76 -3.13 27.69
C ILE A 222 2.62 -2.69 28.60
N ILE A 223 1.39 -2.85 28.14
CA ILE A 223 0.19 -2.68 28.94
C ILE A 223 -0.47 -4.04 29.01
N ALA A 224 -0.61 -4.56 30.22
CA ALA A 224 -1.15 -5.86 30.48
C ALA A 224 -2.28 -5.75 31.51
N ASP A 225 -3.36 -6.46 31.26
CA ASP A 225 -4.55 -6.44 32.11
C ASP A 225 -5.02 -7.87 32.38
N GLU A 226 -5.29 -8.17 33.65
CA GLU A 226 -5.79 -9.48 34.08
C GLU A 226 -7.30 -9.54 33.82
N CYS A 227 -7.71 -10.50 33.01
CA CYS A 227 -9.09 -10.71 32.62
C CYS A 227 -9.49 -12.17 32.77
N ILE A 228 -10.80 -12.45 32.84
CA ILE A 228 -11.32 -13.80 33.00
C ILE A 228 -12.10 -14.17 31.73
N ASP A 229 -11.85 -15.35 31.17
CA ASP A 229 -12.59 -15.83 30.02
C ASP A 229 -14.02 -16.32 30.39
N LYS A 230 -14.83 -16.66 29.38
CA LYS A 230 -16.21 -17.17 29.61
C LYS A 230 -16.25 -18.51 30.36
N ALA A 231 -15.14 -19.24 30.40
CA ALA A 231 -14.99 -20.50 31.12
C ALA A 231 -14.37 -20.31 32.52
N THR A 232 -14.36 -19.07 33.03
CA THR A 232 -13.83 -18.69 34.35
C THR A 232 -12.32 -18.90 34.53
N LYS A 233 -11.56 -18.94 33.43
CA LYS A 233 -10.10 -19.06 33.47
C LYS A 233 -9.44 -17.68 33.48
N GLU A 234 -8.51 -17.47 34.40
CA GLU A 234 -7.66 -16.28 34.45
C GLU A 234 -6.76 -16.23 33.21
N GLN A 235 -6.76 -15.09 32.54
CA GLN A 235 -5.94 -14.77 31.39
C GLN A 235 -5.43 -13.32 31.49
N MET A 236 -4.39 -13.01 30.74
CA MET A 236 -3.79 -11.69 30.65
C MET A 236 -3.95 -11.21 29.21
N SER A 237 -4.55 -10.04 29.05
CA SER A 237 -4.57 -9.32 27.79
C SER A 237 -3.26 -8.54 27.67
N LEU A 238 -2.64 -8.53 26.48
CA LEU A 238 -1.42 -7.75 26.24
C LEU A 238 -1.62 -6.75 25.11
N CYS A 239 -1.26 -5.51 25.38
CA CYS A 239 -1.23 -4.40 24.44
C CYS A 239 0.16 -3.77 24.44
N LEU A 240 0.66 -3.43 23.26
CA LEU A 240 1.89 -2.66 23.11
C LEU A 240 1.52 -1.21 22.79
N ARG A 241 2.10 -0.28 23.53
CA ARG A 241 2.01 1.15 23.23
C ARG A 241 3.39 1.63 22.77
N PHE A 242 3.48 2.24 21.60
CA PHE A 242 4.74 2.75 21.06
C PHE A 242 4.54 4.02 20.27
N LEU A 243 5.63 4.76 20.08
CA LEU A 243 5.64 5.94 19.20
C LEU A 243 5.97 5.49 17.78
N ASP A 244 5.09 5.82 16.85
CA ASP A 244 5.42 5.82 15.44
C ASP A 244 5.94 7.21 15.08
N LEU A 245 7.23 7.25 14.74
CA LEU A 245 7.94 8.45 14.34
C LEU A 245 8.04 8.44 12.83
N ASP A 246 7.21 9.24 12.17
CA ASP A 246 7.43 9.64 10.79
C ASP A 246 8.00 11.05 10.77
N ASN A 247 8.73 11.43 9.71
CA ASN A 247 9.61 12.60 9.67
C ASN A 247 8.98 13.96 10.08
N ASN A 248 7.64 14.05 10.20
CA ASN A 248 6.93 15.24 10.66
C ASN A 248 5.81 14.97 11.69
N ASN A 249 5.55 13.72 12.09
CA ASN A 249 4.44 13.38 12.98
C ASN A 249 4.84 12.30 13.99
N THR A 250 4.49 12.53 15.24
CA THR A 250 4.61 11.56 16.33
C THR A 250 3.22 11.07 16.67
N VAL A 251 2.93 9.80 16.38
CA VAL A 251 1.64 9.17 16.72
C VAL A 251 1.87 8.12 17.80
N ILE A 252 1.07 8.17 18.86
CA ILE A 252 1.01 7.09 19.85
C ILE A 252 0.15 5.99 19.26
N ILE A 253 0.73 4.81 19.04
CA ILE A 253 0.02 3.63 18.55
C ILE A 253 -0.15 2.66 19.72
N GLU A 254 -1.38 2.21 19.92
CA GLU A 254 -1.71 1.08 20.78
C GLU A 254 -2.12 -0.10 19.92
N LYS A 255 -1.49 -1.25 20.15
CA LYS A 255 -1.79 -2.47 19.42
C LYS A 255 -2.04 -3.59 20.39
N PHE A 256 -3.28 -4.08 20.43
CA PHE A 256 -3.61 -5.32 21.10
C PHE A 256 -2.89 -6.48 20.39
N VAL A 257 -2.20 -7.33 21.15
CA VAL A 257 -1.34 -8.37 20.60
C VAL A 257 -1.81 -9.78 20.97
N GLY A 258 -2.64 -9.91 22.01
CA GLY A 258 -3.36 -11.16 22.26
C GLY A 258 -3.66 -11.40 23.73
N PHE A 259 -4.24 -12.57 23.98
CA PHE A 259 -4.45 -13.12 25.31
C PHE A 259 -3.41 -14.21 25.62
N ARG A 260 -3.11 -14.36 26.91
CA ARG A 260 -2.31 -15.45 27.45
C ARG A 260 -2.95 -15.98 28.72
N GLN A 261 -2.74 -17.25 29.02
CA GLN A 261 -3.21 -17.82 30.28
C GLN A 261 -2.46 -17.16 31.45
N SER A 262 -3.17 -16.69 32.47
CA SER A 262 -2.56 -16.01 33.62
C SER A 262 -1.71 -17.03 34.39
N VAL A 263 -0.46 -16.66 34.66
CA VAL A 263 0.48 -17.41 35.49
C VAL A 263 0.95 -16.47 36.58
N LYS A 264 1.10 -16.95 37.82
CA LYS A 264 1.45 -16.08 38.96
C LYS A 264 2.97 -15.87 39.06
N GLY A 265 3.40 -14.64 39.36
CA GLY A 265 4.78 -14.31 39.74
C GLY A 265 5.81 -14.40 38.61
N ALA A 266 6.99 -14.98 38.88
CA ALA A 266 8.14 -15.05 37.97
C ALA A 266 7.83 -15.64 36.57
N ALA A 267 6.78 -16.43 36.46
CA ALA A 267 6.32 -16.99 35.19
C ALA A 267 5.83 -15.92 34.18
N ILE A 268 5.44 -14.72 34.65
CA ILE A 268 5.01 -13.60 33.81
C ILE A 268 6.20 -12.96 33.10
N ALA A 269 7.35 -12.87 33.77
CA ALA A 269 8.60 -12.37 33.19
C ALA A 269 9.01 -13.23 31.98
N ASP A 270 9.07 -14.55 32.19
CA ASP A 270 9.39 -15.52 31.14
C ASP A 270 8.35 -15.52 30.02
N LEU A 271 7.07 -15.31 30.36
CA LEU A 271 6.00 -15.20 29.40
C LEU A 271 6.16 -13.95 28.53
N ASN A 272 6.51 -12.80 29.11
CA ASN A 272 6.79 -11.58 28.37
C ASN A 272 8.02 -11.73 27.47
N VAL A 273 9.11 -12.33 27.97
CA VAL A 273 10.32 -12.59 27.16
C VAL A 273 9.98 -13.45 25.94
N ARG A 274 9.27 -14.57 26.15
CA ARG A 274 8.87 -15.47 25.06
C ARG A 274 7.91 -14.79 24.09
N PHE A 275 6.97 -14.00 24.61
CA PHE A 275 6.01 -13.27 23.80
C PHE A 275 6.65 -12.22 22.91
N LEU A 276 7.61 -11.47 23.46
CA LEU A 276 8.38 -10.51 22.68
C LEU A 276 9.26 -11.23 21.66
N ALA A 277 9.84 -12.38 22.02
CA ALA A 277 10.58 -13.21 21.06
C ALA A 277 9.69 -13.72 19.91
N ASP A 278 8.47 -14.17 20.20
CA ASP A 278 7.48 -14.58 19.17
C ASP A 278 7.11 -13.44 18.22
N LEU A 279 7.17 -12.20 18.70
CA LEU A 279 6.93 -10.98 17.92
C LEU A 279 8.20 -10.38 17.31
N GLU A 280 9.35 -11.04 17.53
CA GLU A 280 10.68 -10.56 17.16
C GLU A 280 10.98 -9.14 17.69
N LEU A 281 10.49 -8.83 18.89
CA LEU A 281 10.72 -7.58 19.60
C LEU A 281 11.87 -7.71 20.58
N ASP A 282 12.78 -6.74 20.54
CA ASP A 282 13.91 -6.66 21.46
C ASP A 282 13.43 -6.15 22.84
N ILE A 283 13.54 -7.01 23.85
CA ILE A 283 13.15 -6.71 25.23
C ILE A 283 13.86 -5.49 25.81
N ASN A 284 15.08 -5.18 25.35
CA ASN A 284 15.85 -4.02 25.80
C ASN A 284 15.24 -2.68 25.33
N LYS A 285 14.20 -2.74 24.49
CA LYS A 285 13.46 -1.57 24.01
C LYS A 285 12.21 -1.26 24.85
N ILE A 286 11.89 -2.09 25.84
CA ILE A 286 10.85 -1.76 26.82
C ILE A 286 11.29 -0.53 27.61
N ARG A 287 10.39 0.43 27.78
CA ARG A 287 10.61 1.60 28.66
C ARG A 287 9.68 1.64 29.85
N VAL A 288 8.48 1.11 29.69
CA VAL A 288 7.46 1.10 30.73
C VAL A 288 6.71 -0.21 30.66
N GLN A 289 6.30 -0.73 31.81
CA GLN A 289 5.37 -1.85 31.90
C GLN A 289 4.25 -1.43 32.86
N CYS A 290 3.01 -1.64 32.44
CA CYS A 290 1.81 -1.33 33.21
C CYS A 290 1.03 -2.63 33.39
N TYR A 291 0.79 -3.01 34.64
CA TYR A 291 -0.01 -4.16 35.02
C TYR A 291 -1.09 -3.68 35.99
N ASP A 292 -2.35 -4.09 35.78
CA ASP A 292 -3.38 -3.91 36.79
C ASP A 292 -3.33 -5.09 37.77
N GLY A 293 -3.07 -4.82 39.05
CA GLY A 293 -2.90 -5.83 40.09
C GLY A 293 -1.71 -5.60 41.03
N ASP A 294 -1.95 -5.89 42.31
CA ASP A 294 -1.14 -5.74 43.52
C ASP A 294 0.39 -6.02 43.38
N ALA A 295 1.18 -5.49 44.32
CA ALA A 295 2.64 -5.28 44.39
C ALA A 295 3.62 -6.39 43.88
N LYS A 296 3.14 -7.56 43.46
CA LYS A 296 3.92 -8.73 43.00
C LYS A 296 4.42 -8.61 41.56
N MET A 297 3.96 -7.63 40.81
CA MET A 297 4.35 -7.38 39.40
C MET A 297 5.54 -6.41 39.25
N ALA A 298 5.96 -5.76 40.34
CA ALA A 298 6.97 -4.71 40.35
C ALA A 298 8.43 -5.21 40.22
N GLU A 299 8.68 -6.52 40.34
CA GLU A 299 10.04 -7.09 40.34
C GLU A 299 10.52 -7.59 38.96
N VAL A 300 9.71 -7.49 37.92
CA VAL A 300 9.87 -8.30 36.69
C VAL A 300 10.91 -7.74 35.69
N TYR A 301 11.21 -6.45 35.70
CA TYR A 301 12.35 -5.89 34.95
C TYR A 301 12.69 -4.49 35.47
N LYS A 302 13.92 -4.29 35.95
CA LYS A 302 14.46 -2.94 36.19
C LYS A 302 15.27 -2.57 34.96
N PRO A 303 14.85 -1.58 34.15
CA PRO A 303 15.76 -0.96 33.20
C PRO A 303 17.00 -0.52 33.98
N GLU A 304 18.20 -0.79 33.47
CA GLU A 304 19.41 -0.20 34.05
C GLU A 304 19.20 1.31 34.18
N SER A 305 19.43 1.83 35.38
CA SER A 305 19.36 3.25 35.66
C SER A 305 20.32 3.99 34.73
N PHE A 306 19.80 4.95 33.98
CA PHE A 306 20.63 5.92 33.28
C PHE A 306 21.13 6.93 34.33
N ASP A 307 22.44 6.93 34.58
CA ASP A 307 23.16 8.16 34.96
C ASP A 307 23.35 9.05 33.72
#